data_AF-A0A2G1X8T6-F1
#
_entry.id   AF-A0A2G1X8T6-F1
#
_cell.length_a   1.000
_cell.length_b   1.000
_cell.length_c   1.000
_cell.angle_alpha   90.00
_cell.angle_beta   90.00
_cell.angle_gamma   90.00
#
_symmetry.space_group_name_H-M   'P 1'
#
loop_
_entity.id
_entity.type
_entity.pdbx_description
1 polymer ?
#
loop_
_entity_poly.entity_id
_entity_poly.type
_entity_poly.pdbx_seq_one_letter_code
_entity_poly.pdbx_strand_id
1 'polypeptide(L)'
;FLANFLVLALVWSTLAAPGIDPEVSAAFQTALGPAANIVAGSLLAYVVSQNWDVFVFHAIRDRTGEGMLWLRNIGSTATSQAIDTAIFVGVAFYAAPLLLGAGPVFDPPALLALGLGQYLLKLAIAVLDTPVVYLIVGAVRN
;
A
#
# COMPACT_ATOMS: atom_id res chain seq x y z
N PHE A 1 6.12 1.50 -12.40
CA PHE A 1 5.33 0.38 -12.98
C PHE A 1 6.20 -0.70 -13.61
N LEU A 2 7.04 -0.42 -14.62
CA LEU A 2 7.87 -1.44 -15.29
C LEU A 2 8.78 -2.25 -14.34
N ALA A 3 9.37 -1.60 -13.34
CA ALA A 3 10.22 -2.26 -12.35
C ALA A 3 9.48 -3.35 -11.54
N ASN A 4 8.18 -3.21 -11.27
CA ASN A 4 7.41 -4.24 -10.57
C ASN A 4 7.31 -5.52 -11.39
N PHE A 5 7.13 -5.41 -12.71
CA PHE A 5 7.09 -6.57 -13.60
C PHE A 5 8.47 -7.23 -13.72
N LEU A 6 9.54 -6.44 -13.74
CA LEU A 6 10.91 -6.97 -13.68
C LEU A 6 11.14 -7.75 -12.38
N VAL A 7 10.75 -7.19 -11.23
CA VAL A 7 10.86 -7.86 -9.93
C VAL A 7 10.04 -9.16 -9.91
N LEU A 8 8.82 -9.16 -10.43
CA LEU A 8 8.02 -10.39 -10.55
C LEU A 8 8.69 -11.44 -11.44
N ALA A 9 9.26 -11.04 -12.57
CA ALA A 9 9.99 -11.96 -13.45
C ALA A 9 11.18 -12.59 -12.72
N LEU A 10 11.94 -11.79 -11.96
CA LEU A 10 13.07 -12.27 -11.17
C LEU A 10 12.62 -13.22 -10.05
N VAL A 11 11.52 -12.89 -9.35
CA VAL A 11 10.93 -13.76 -8.32
C VAL A 11 10.50 -15.09 -8.91
N TRP A 12 9.77 -15.08 -10.03
CA TRP A 12 9.35 -16.32 -10.69
C TRP A 12 10.51 -17.14 -11.21
N SER A 13 11.56 -16.50 -11.75
CA SER A 13 12.78 -17.22 -12.14
C SER A 13 13.46 -17.90 -10.94
N THR A 14 13.44 -17.26 -9.77
CA THR A 14 14.03 -17.81 -8.54
C THR A 14 13.22 -19.01 -8.04
N LEU A 15 11.88 -18.93 -8.06
CA LEU A 15 11.01 -20.02 -7.61
C LEU A 15 10.99 -21.22 -8.58
N ALA A 16 11.23 -20.98 -9.87
CA ALA A 16 11.30 -22.02 -10.89
C ALA A 16 12.67 -22.72 -10.96
N ALA A 17 13.74 -22.08 -10.45
CA ALA A 17 15.07 -22.66 -10.45
C ALA A 17 15.13 -23.89 -9.51
N PRO A 18 15.82 -24.97 -9.92
CA PRO A 18 15.96 -26.15 -9.08
C PRO A 18 16.83 -25.81 -7.86
N GLY A 19 16.27 -25.98 -6.67
CA GLY A 19 17.02 -25.84 -5.42
C GLY A 19 17.79 -27.10 -5.06
N ILE A 20 18.97 -26.93 -4.49
CA ILE A 20 19.83 -28.03 -4.01
C ILE A 20 19.32 -28.53 -2.65
N ASP A 21 18.94 -27.60 -1.78
CA ASP A 21 18.41 -27.88 -0.45
C ASP A 21 16.87 -27.72 -0.45
N PRO A 22 16.11 -28.79 -0.15
CA PRO A 22 14.65 -28.74 -0.09
C PRO A 22 14.12 -27.76 0.95
N GLU A 23 14.77 -27.61 2.10
CA GLU A 23 14.33 -26.72 3.18
C GLU A 23 14.47 -25.26 2.77
N VAL A 24 15.62 -24.91 2.17
CA VAL A 24 15.84 -23.55 1.63
C VAL A 24 14.85 -23.25 0.52
N SER A 25 14.58 -24.21 -0.38
CA SER A 25 13.60 -24.05 -1.45
C SER A 25 12.19 -23.78 -0.91
N ALA A 26 11.79 -24.48 0.15
CA ALA A 26 10.51 -24.26 0.82
C ALA A 26 10.42 -22.87 1.49
N ALA A 27 11.52 -22.38 2.06
CA ALA A 27 11.58 -21.04 2.63
C ALA A 27 11.41 -19.95 1.55
N PHE A 28 12.03 -20.11 0.38
CA PHE A 28 11.84 -19.21 -0.76
C PHE A 28 10.40 -19.21 -1.26
N GLN A 29 9.78 -20.38 -1.40
CA GLN A 29 8.36 -20.48 -1.80
C GLN A 29 7.44 -19.77 -0.81
N THR A 30 7.72 -19.91 0.49
CA THR A 30 6.94 -19.24 1.54
C THR A 30 7.09 -17.73 1.49
N ALA A 31 8.33 -17.22 1.32
CA ALA A 31 8.62 -15.80 1.35
C ALA A 31 8.22 -15.08 0.04
N LEU A 32 8.47 -15.70 -1.11
CA LEU A 32 8.31 -15.05 -2.42
C LEU A 32 7.05 -15.48 -3.18
N GLY A 33 6.43 -16.62 -2.83
CA GLY A 33 5.22 -17.11 -3.48
C GLY A 33 4.09 -16.08 -3.55
N PRO A 34 3.81 -15.30 -2.50
CA PRO A 34 2.79 -14.25 -2.52
C PRO A 34 3.15 -13.00 -3.34
N ALA A 35 4.34 -12.89 -3.94
CA ALA A 35 4.80 -11.65 -4.57
C ALA A 35 3.84 -11.12 -5.66
N ALA A 36 3.26 -12.01 -6.47
CA ALA A 36 2.28 -11.64 -7.50
C ALA A 36 1.03 -10.99 -6.88
N ASN A 37 0.55 -11.52 -5.76
CA ASN A 37 -0.61 -11.01 -5.04
C ASN A 37 -0.32 -9.62 -4.46
N ILE A 38 0.86 -9.46 -3.86
CA ILE A 38 1.31 -8.18 -3.27
C ILE A 38 1.40 -7.12 -4.37
N VAL A 39 2.03 -7.42 -5.50
CA VAL A 39 2.12 -6.47 -6.62
C VAL A 39 0.74 -6.13 -7.17
N ALA A 40 -0.13 -7.12 -7.39
CA ALA A 40 -1.49 -6.88 -7.88
C ALA A 40 -2.29 -5.98 -6.92
N GLY A 41 -2.26 -6.29 -5.62
CA GLY A 41 -2.92 -5.49 -4.59
C GLY A 41 -2.39 -4.06 -4.52
N SER A 42 -1.07 -3.87 -4.54
CA SER A 42 -0.46 -2.54 -4.48
C SER A 42 -0.77 -1.70 -5.71
N LEU A 43 -0.78 -2.30 -6.91
CA LEU A 43 -1.12 -1.58 -8.15
C LEU A 43 -2.57 -1.10 -8.13
N LEU A 44 -3.51 -1.97 -7.74
CA LEU A 44 -4.93 -1.63 -7.69
C LEU A 44 -5.22 -0.59 -6.60
N ALA A 45 -4.63 -0.78 -5.41
CA ALA A 45 -4.71 0.17 -4.31
C ALA A 45 -4.19 1.55 -4.73
N TYR A 46 -2.99 1.61 -5.32
CA TYR A 46 -2.37 2.86 -5.78
C TYR A 46 -3.25 3.59 -6.79
N VAL A 47 -3.76 2.90 -7.83
CA VAL A 47 -4.58 3.56 -8.86
C VAL A 47 -5.82 4.17 -8.23
N VAL A 48 -6.50 3.48 -7.32
CA VAL A 48 -7.73 4.02 -6.71
C VAL A 48 -7.40 5.10 -5.68
N SER A 49 -6.49 4.83 -4.76
CA SER A 49 -6.19 5.69 -3.62
C SER A 49 -5.55 7.01 -4.01
N GLN A 50 -4.67 7.03 -5.01
CA GLN A 50 -4.01 8.26 -5.47
C GLN A 50 -4.98 9.20 -6.16
N ASN A 51 -5.87 8.66 -7.01
CA ASN A 51 -6.90 9.48 -7.65
C ASN A 51 -7.85 10.07 -6.59
N TRP A 52 -8.21 9.28 -5.57
CA TRP A 52 -9.00 9.75 -4.44
C TRP A 52 -8.29 10.84 -3.63
N ASP A 53 -7.00 10.66 -3.33
CA ASP A 53 -6.20 11.63 -2.58
C ASP A 53 -6.18 12.99 -3.28
N VAL A 54 -5.85 13.01 -4.57
CA VAL A 54 -5.83 14.24 -5.37
C VAL A 54 -7.20 14.91 -5.38
N PHE A 55 -8.27 14.13 -5.57
CA PHE A 55 -9.63 14.65 -5.56
C PHE A 55 -9.97 15.30 -4.21
N VAL A 56 -9.77 14.61 -3.09
CA VAL A 56 -10.10 15.11 -1.75
C VAL A 56 -9.23 16.31 -1.37
N PHE A 57 -7.94 16.28 -1.73
CA PHE A 57 -7.03 17.40 -1.46
C PHE A 57 -7.52 18.70 -2.11
N HIS A 58 -7.88 18.64 -3.41
CA HIS A 58 -8.44 19.78 -4.14
C HIS A 58 -9.81 20.18 -3.59
N ALA A 59 -10.67 19.21 -3.32
CA ALA A 59 -11.99 19.44 -2.75
C ALA A 59 -11.92 20.18 -1.40
N ILE A 60 -10.96 19.85 -0.53
CA ILE A 60 -10.75 20.57 0.73
C ILE A 60 -10.18 21.96 0.44
N ARG A 61 -9.18 22.08 -0.42
CA ARG A 61 -8.58 23.38 -0.80
C ARG A 61 -9.62 24.36 -1.33
N ASP A 62 -10.50 23.92 -2.22
CA ASP A 62 -11.50 24.79 -2.84
C ASP A 62 -12.54 25.32 -1.84
N ARG A 63 -12.77 24.58 -0.75
CA ARG A 63 -13.67 24.99 0.35
C ARG A 63 -12.98 25.84 1.42
N THR A 64 -11.68 25.66 1.61
CA THR A 64 -10.95 26.19 2.77
C THR A 64 -9.88 27.23 2.42
N GLY A 65 -9.65 27.46 1.12
CA GLY A 65 -8.61 28.35 0.63
C GLY A 65 -7.20 27.83 0.86
N GLU A 66 -6.21 28.73 0.79
CA GLU A 66 -4.80 28.34 0.89
C GLU A 66 -4.31 28.08 2.32
N GLY A 67 -4.97 28.67 3.33
CA GLY A 67 -4.45 28.77 4.70
C GLY A 67 -4.44 27.48 5.51
N MET A 68 -5.31 26.51 5.21
CA MET A 68 -5.44 25.26 5.97
C MET A 68 -4.74 24.07 5.29
N LEU A 69 -3.44 24.19 5.06
CA LEU A 69 -2.63 23.13 4.44
C LEU A 69 -2.70 21.81 5.23
N TRP A 70 -2.63 21.86 6.56
CA TRP A 70 -2.69 20.68 7.43
C TRP A 70 -3.99 19.89 7.23
N LEU A 71 -5.11 20.59 7.08
CA LEU A 71 -6.43 19.99 6.99
C LEU A 71 -6.58 19.21 5.68
N ARG A 72 -6.17 19.82 4.55
CA ARG A 72 -6.19 19.12 3.27
C ARG A 72 -5.18 17.98 3.21
N ASN A 73 -4.00 18.15 3.80
CA ASN A 73 -2.97 17.11 3.82
C ASN A 73 -3.40 15.88 4.63
N ILE A 74 -3.82 16.08 5.88
CA ILE A 74 -4.24 14.98 6.76
C ILE A 74 -5.58 14.41 6.27
N GLY A 75 -6.53 15.27 5.85
CA GLY A 75 -7.85 14.83 5.39
C GLY A 75 -7.79 13.99 4.12
N SER A 76 -7.02 14.39 3.10
CA SER A 76 -6.84 13.59 1.90
C SER A 76 -6.13 12.29 2.22
N THR A 77 -5.00 12.37 2.95
CA THR A 77 -4.17 11.21 3.30
C THR A 77 -4.94 10.19 4.14
N ALA A 78 -5.70 10.62 5.13
CA ALA A 78 -6.47 9.69 5.98
C ALA A 78 -7.49 8.91 5.16
N THR A 79 -8.26 9.60 4.31
CA THR A 79 -9.30 8.93 3.50
C THR A 79 -8.70 8.06 2.38
N SER A 80 -7.64 8.52 1.73
CA SER A 80 -6.95 7.76 0.68
C SER A 80 -6.24 6.52 1.23
N GLN A 81 -5.59 6.63 2.39
CA GLN A 81 -4.93 5.47 3.03
C GLN A 81 -5.91 4.44 3.57
N ALA A 82 -7.12 4.83 3.97
CA ALA A 82 -8.18 3.88 4.31
C ALA A 82 -8.58 3.04 3.09
N ILE A 83 -8.80 3.69 1.95
CA ILE A 83 -9.12 3.03 0.67
C ILE A 83 -7.97 2.15 0.20
N ASP A 84 -6.75 2.69 0.22
CA ASP A 84 -5.51 1.98 -0.13
C ASP A 84 -5.38 0.68 0.66
N THR A 85 -5.51 0.78 1.99
CA THR A 85 -5.30 -0.35 2.89
C THR A 85 -6.42 -1.38 2.75
N ALA A 86 -7.68 -0.96 2.61
CA ALA A 86 -8.79 -1.87 2.39
C ALA A 86 -8.62 -2.67 1.09
N ILE A 87 -8.25 -1.99 0.00
CA ILE A 87 -7.99 -2.61 -1.29
C ILE A 87 -6.77 -3.53 -1.21
N PHE A 88 -5.65 -3.03 -0.69
CA PHE A 88 -4.40 -3.78 -0.62
C PHE A 88 -4.59 -5.06 0.19
N VAL A 89 -5.17 -4.96 1.39
CA VAL A 89 -5.38 -6.12 2.26
C VAL A 89 -6.37 -7.10 1.64
N GLY A 90 -7.48 -6.61 1.12
CA GLY A 90 -8.50 -7.45 0.48
C GLY A 90 -8.01 -8.15 -0.79
N VAL A 91 -7.17 -7.50 -1.59
CA VAL A 91 -6.63 -8.11 -2.82
C VAL A 91 -5.46 -9.02 -2.49
N ALA A 92 -4.45 -8.54 -1.78
CA ALA A 92 -3.19 -9.27 -1.62
C ALA A 92 -3.29 -10.50 -0.69
N PHE A 93 -4.17 -10.48 0.32
CA PHE A 93 -4.26 -11.54 1.33
C PHE A 93 -5.57 -12.33 1.29
N TYR A 94 -6.52 -11.96 0.43
CA TYR A 94 -7.78 -12.69 0.27
C TYR A 94 -8.10 -13.02 -1.19
N ALA A 95 -8.36 -12.03 -2.04
CA ALA A 95 -8.83 -12.27 -3.40
C ALA A 95 -7.76 -12.91 -4.31
N ALA A 96 -6.53 -12.39 -4.32
CA ALA A 96 -5.47 -12.92 -5.17
C ALA A 96 -5.01 -14.34 -4.75
N PRO A 97 -4.80 -14.65 -3.45
CA PRO A 97 -4.55 -16.04 -3.03
C PRO A 97 -5.69 -16.99 -3.45
N LEU A 98 -6.95 -16.56 -3.32
CA LEU A 98 -8.12 -17.36 -3.70
C LEU A 98 -8.19 -17.62 -5.21
N LEU A 99 -7.86 -16.62 -6.05
CA LEU A 99 -7.99 -16.70 -7.50
C LEU A 99 -6.76 -17.29 -8.21
N LEU A 100 -5.56 -17.00 -7.69
CA LEU A 100 -4.29 -17.38 -8.30
C LEU A 100 -3.69 -18.64 -7.67
N GLY A 101 -4.19 -19.08 -6.51
CA GLY A 101 -3.70 -20.27 -5.80
C GLY A 101 -2.30 -20.11 -5.21
N ALA A 102 -1.81 -18.87 -5.09
CA ALA A 102 -0.47 -18.57 -4.57
C ALA A 102 -0.56 -18.02 -3.13
N GLY A 103 -0.09 -18.80 -2.16
CA GLY A 103 -0.08 -18.42 -0.74
C GLY A 103 -1.41 -18.66 0.01
N PRO A 104 -1.42 -18.48 1.33
CA PRO A 104 -2.60 -18.74 2.16
C PRO A 104 -3.64 -17.62 2.03
N VAL A 105 -4.92 -18.02 2.06
CA VAL A 105 -6.06 -17.09 2.23
C VAL A 105 -6.19 -16.78 3.72
N PHE A 106 -6.16 -15.49 4.07
CA PHE A 106 -6.28 -15.05 5.46
C PHE A 106 -7.75 -15.04 5.89
N ASP A 107 -7.99 -15.34 7.16
CA ASP A 107 -9.31 -15.30 7.76
C ASP A 107 -9.77 -13.85 8.02
N PRO A 108 -11.08 -13.57 8.06
CA PRO A 108 -11.59 -12.22 8.24
C PRO A 108 -11.06 -11.47 9.48
N PRO A 109 -10.90 -12.10 10.66
CA PRO A 109 -10.28 -11.46 11.82
C PRO A 109 -8.84 -11.01 11.56
N ALA A 110 -8.01 -11.84 10.92
CA ALA A 110 -6.63 -11.47 10.61
C ALA A 110 -6.57 -10.33 9.58
N LEU A 111 -7.43 -10.35 8.55
CA LEU A 111 -7.53 -9.27 7.57
C LEU A 111 -7.91 -7.94 8.23
N LEU A 112 -8.88 -7.96 9.15
CA LEU A 112 -9.28 -6.77 9.90
C LEU A 112 -8.15 -6.25 10.80
N ALA A 113 -7.49 -7.14 11.55
CA ALA A 113 -6.36 -6.77 12.41
C ALA A 113 -5.20 -6.17 11.60
N LEU A 114 -4.86 -6.80 10.47
CA LEU A 114 -3.81 -6.34 9.56
C LEU A 114 -4.17 -4.98 8.95
N GLY A 115 -5.39 -4.83 8.43
CA GLY A 115 -5.86 -3.59 7.82
C GLY A 115 -5.93 -2.44 8.83
N LEU A 116 -6.47 -2.67 10.01
CA LEU A 116 -6.52 -1.65 11.06
C LEU A 116 -5.12 -1.25 11.54
N GLY A 117 -4.24 -2.23 11.77
CA GLY A 117 -2.86 -1.95 12.21
C GLY A 117 -2.09 -1.12 11.19
N GLN A 118 -2.17 -1.48 9.91
CA GLN A 118 -1.54 -0.72 8.82
C GLN A 118 -2.13 0.68 8.69
N TYR A 119 -3.45 0.81 8.73
CA TYR A 119 -4.13 2.09 8.59
C TYR A 119 -3.75 3.06 9.73
N LEU A 120 -3.79 2.59 10.98
CA LEU A 120 -3.44 3.41 12.15
C LEU A 120 -1.96 3.84 12.10
N LEU A 121 -1.05 2.95 11.72
CA LEU A 121 0.36 3.29 11.56
C LEU A 121 0.56 4.36 10.47
N LYS A 122 -0.06 4.18 9.30
CA LYS A 122 0.01 5.16 8.20
C LYS A 122 -0.56 6.52 8.61
N LEU A 123 -1.65 6.55 9.37
CA LEU A 123 -2.24 7.79 9.86
C LEU A 123 -1.35 8.48 10.89
N ALA A 124 -0.73 7.72 11.81
CA ALA A 124 0.24 8.26 12.76
C ALA A 124 1.43 8.90 12.04
N ILE A 125 1.98 8.24 11.03
CA ILE A 125 3.06 8.77 10.18
C ILE A 125 2.60 10.08 9.50
N ALA A 126 1.42 10.09 8.87
CA ALA A 126 0.92 11.29 8.19
C ALA A 126 0.76 12.51 9.12
N VAL A 127 0.33 12.28 10.36
CA VAL A 127 0.24 13.34 11.38
C VAL A 127 1.62 13.84 11.77
N LEU A 128 2.59 12.94 11.97
CA LEU A 128 3.98 13.30 12.32
C LEU A 128 4.73 14.01 11.19
N ASP A 129 4.41 13.69 9.93
CA ASP A 129 5.03 14.30 8.76
C ASP A 129 4.47 15.71 8.48
N THR A 130 3.25 16.01 8.92
CA THR A 130 2.59 17.30 8.64
C THR A 130 3.36 18.52 9.16
N PRO A 131 3.93 18.54 10.39
CA PRO A 131 4.84 19.61 10.82
C PRO A 131 6.04 19.82 9.90
N VAL A 132 6.64 18.74 9.40
CA VAL A 132 7.80 18.81 8.48
C VAL A 132 7.38 19.45 7.15
N VAL A 133 6.20 19.11 6.64
CA VAL A 133 5.64 19.75 5.44
C VAL A 133 5.51 21.26 5.63
N TYR A 134 5.03 21.71 6.80
CA TYR A 134 4.93 23.14 7.10
C TYR A 134 6.29 23.83 7.14
N LEU A 135 7.31 23.19 7.73
CA LEU A 135 8.68 23.72 7.77
C LEU A 135 9.25 23.91 6.36
N ILE A 136 9.11 22.91 5.49
CA ILE A 136 9.62 22.96 4.11
C ILE A 136 8.87 24.00 3.29
N VAL A 137 7.53 24.00 3.33
CA VAL A 137 6.72 24.96 2.58
C VAL A 137 6.99 26.38 3.05
N GLY A 138 7.18 26.59 4.37
CA GLY A 138 7.58 27.88 4.93
C GLY A 138 8.98 28.33 4.48
N ALA A 139 9.94 27.41 4.39
CA ALA A 139 11.29 27.72 3.92
C ALA A 139 11.37 28.05 2.42
N VAL A 140 10.49 27.47 1.59
CA VAL A 140 10.47 27.70 0.13
C VAL A 140 9.64 28.93 -0.25
N ARG A 141 8.63 29.30 0.55
CA ARG A 141 7.79 30.48 0.31
C ARG A 141 8.39 31.79 0.88
N ASN A 142 9.44 31.73 1.69
CA ASN A 142 10.21 32.88 2.20
C ASN A 142 11.44 33.14 1.34
#